data_AF-A0A1J3EBW8-F1
#
_entry.id   AF-A0A1J3EBW8-F1
#
_cell.length_a   1.000
_cell.length_b   1.000
_cell.length_c   1.000
_cell.angle_alpha   90.00
_cell.angle_beta   90.00
_cell.angle_gamma   90.00
#
_symmetry.space_group_name_H-M   'P 1'
#
loop_
_entity.id
_entity.type
_entity.pdbx_description
1 polymer ?
#
loop_
_entity_poly.entity_id
_entity_poly.type
_entity_poly.pdbx_seq_one_letter_code
_entity_poly.pdbx_strand_id
1 'polypeptide(L)'
;EVLSTSRLNGSAEIRQDEVKRLLQKLHGLYVERPAKVELRPLLTGLTLNVIMRMMTGKRFFEEHVEDGQAAEISSEFRNLVAEILEVSAADNPADFLPALQ
;
A
#
# COMPACT_ATOMS: atom_id res chain seq x y z
N GLU A 1 15.57 13.27 7.73
CA GLU A 1 15.17 12.20 6.79
C GLU A 1 13.90 11.51 7.28
N VAL A 2 13.05 10.99 6.37
CA VAL A 2 11.72 10.41 6.68
C VAL A 2 11.80 9.13 7.52
N LEU A 3 12.86 8.34 7.35
CA LEU A 3 13.04 7.05 8.02
C LEU A 3 13.94 7.11 9.26
N SER A 4 14.26 8.30 9.78
CA SER A 4 15.04 8.41 11.00
C SER A 4 14.25 7.89 12.21
N THR A 5 14.94 7.37 13.23
CA THR A 5 14.31 6.82 14.45
C THR A 5 13.28 7.79 15.07
N SER A 6 13.61 9.09 15.12
CA SER A 6 12.71 10.13 15.61
C SER A 6 11.42 10.23 14.79
N ARG A 7 11.51 10.20 13.45
CA ARG A 7 10.35 10.24 12.55
C ARG A 7 9.54 8.94 12.59
N LEU A 8 10.20 7.79 12.69
CA LEU A 8 9.53 6.50 12.86
C LEU A 8 8.75 6.46 14.17
N ASN A 9 9.33 6.96 15.26
CA ASN A 9 8.64 7.05 16.55
C ASN A 9 7.48 8.04 16.50
N GLY A 10 7.66 9.20 15.88
CA GLY A 10 6.60 10.20 15.71
C GLY A 10 5.43 9.74 14.81
N SER A 11 5.64 8.73 13.96
CA SER A 11 4.62 8.12 13.10
C SER A 11 4.07 6.80 13.64
N ALA A 12 4.33 6.46 14.91
CA ALA A 12 3.82 5.23 15.51
C ALA A 12 2.30 5.12 15.46
N GLU A 13 1.60 6.23 15.73
CA GLU A 13 0.14 6.30 15.67
C GLU A 13 -0.41 6.03 14.27
N ILE A 14 0.29 6.49 13.22
CA ILE A 14 -0.08 6.20 11.82
C ILE A 14 -0.09 4.68 11.60
N ARG A 15 0.98 3.99 12.01
CA ARG A 15 1.06 2.52 11.85
C ARG A 15 0.00 1.78 12.64
N GLN A 16 -0.25 2.20 13.88
CA GLN A 16 -1.30 1.60 14.72
C GLN A 16 -2.69 1.78 14.12
N ASP A 17 -3.00 2.98 13.62
CA ASP A 17 -4.27 3.34 13.01
C ASP A 17 -4.51 2.56 11.69
N GLU A 18 -3.48 2.36 10.86
CA GLU A 18 -3.60 1.51 9.66
C GLU A 18 -3.77 0.02 10.00
N VAL A 19 -3.05 -0.51 10.99
CA VAL A 19 -3.24 -1.90 11.46
C VAL A 19 -4.65 -2.09 12.00
N LYS A 20 -5.15 -1.15 12.81
CA LYS A 20 -6.51 -1.19 13.35
C LYS A 20 -7.55 -1.20 12.23
N ARG A 21 -7.38 -0.39 11.20
CA ARG A 21 -8.28 -0.38 10.03
C ARG A 21 -8.28 -1.71 9.29
N LEU A 22 -7.12 -2.33 9.08
CA LEU A 22 -7.05 -3.65 8.44
C LEU A 22 -7.79 -4.70 9.28
N LEU A 23 -7.61 -4.70 10.60
CA LEU A 23 -8.32 -5.63 11.50
C LEU A 23 -9.84 -5.41 11.46
N GLN A 24 -10.29 -4.16 11.41
CA GLN A 24 -11.73 -3.84 11.25
C GLN A 24 -12.28 -4.35 9.92
N LYS A 25 -11.54 -4.19 8.81
CA LYS A 25 -11.91 -4.72 7.49
C LYS A 25 -12.01 -6.25 7.53
N LEU A 26 -11.01 -6.93 8.09
CA LEU A 26 -11.01 -8.39 8.24
C LEU A 26 -12.17 -8.89 9.11
N HIS A 27 -12.46 -8.19 10.21
CA HIS A 27 -13.60 -8.52 11.06
C HIS A 27 -14.93 -8.34 10.32
N GLY A 28 -15.10 -7.25 9.57
CA GLY A 28 -16.29 -7.03 8.73
C GLY A 28 -16.50 -8.16 7.71
N LEU A 29 -15.44 -8.53 6.98
CA LEU A 29 -15.46 -9.65 6.05
C LEU A 29 -15.86 -10.96 6.73
N TYR A 30 -15.30 -11.25 7.92
CA TYR A 30 -15.64 -12.44 8.69
C TYR A 30 -17.12 -12.47 9.11
N VAL A 31 -17.66 -11.33 9.57
CA VAL A 31 -19.06 -11.22 10.00
C VAL A 31 -20.02 -11.42 8.84
N GLU A 32 -19.73 -10.85 7.67
CA GLU A 32 -20.59 -10.99 6.48
C GLU A 32 -20.56 -12.42 5.95
N ARG A 33 -19.37 -13.00 5.78
CA ARG A 33 -19.15 -14.41 5.42
C ARG A 33 -17.79 -14.90 5.93
N PRO A 34 -17.75 -15.91 6.81
CA PRO A 34 -16.49 -16.57 7.15
C PRO A 34 -15.85 -17.14 5.87
N ALA A 35 -14.82 -16.46 5.38
CA ALA A 35 -14.22 -16.75 4.08
C ALA A 35 -12.69 -16.74 4.16
N LYS A 36 -12.07 -17.54 3.29
CA LYS A 36 -10.62 -17.49 3.06
C LYS A 36 -10.29 -16.11 2.46
N VAL A 37 -9.38 -15.38 3.10
CA VAL A 37 -8.91 -14.07 2.63
C VAL A 37 -7.54 -14.20 1.99
N GLU A 38 -7.31 -13.43 0.93
CA GLU A 38 -5.98 -13.28 0.35
C GLU A 38 -5.21 -12.20 1.11
N LEU A 39 -4.20 -12.60 1.88
CA LEU A 39 -3.43 -11.68 2.72
C LEU A 39 -2.51 -10.76 1.93
N ARG A 40 -2.01 -11.20 0.77
CA ARG A 40 -1.06 -10.43 -0.04
C ARG A 40 -1.60 -9.04 -0.41
N PRO A 41 -2.77 -8.89 -1.07
CA PRO A 41 -3.29 -7.57 -1.42
C PRO A 41 -3.58 -6.70 -0.19
N LEU A 42 -4.03 -7.32 0.91
CA LEU A 42 -4.33 -6.60 2.16
C LEU A 42 -3.06 -6.03 2.82
N LEU A 43 -1.99 -6.82 2.90
CA LEU A 43 -0.72 -6.39 3.47
C LEU A 43 0.03 -5.41 2.56
N THR A 44 -0.07 -5.57 1.24
CA THR A 44 0.44 -4.59 0.27
C THR A 44 -0.26 -3.24 0.47
N GLY A 45 -1.60 -3.23 0.55
CA GLY A 45 -2.36 -2.00 0.82
C GLY A 45 -2.02 -1.36 2.16
N LEU A 46 -1.91 -2.15 3.23
CA LEU A 46 -1.46 -1.69 4.55
C LEU A 46 -0.10 -0.97 4.47
N THR A 47 0.87 -1.61 3.83
CA THR A 47 2.24 -1.08 3.71
C THR A 47 2.27 0.23 2.94
N LEU A 48 1.57 0.29 1.82
CA LEU A 48 1.51 1.48 0.98
C LEU A 48 0.78 2.64 1.67
N ASN A 49 -0.30 2.37 2.41
CA ASN A 49 -0.98 3.37 3.23
C ASN A 49 -0.09 3.92 4.34
N VAL A 50 0.67 3.06 5.03
CA VAL A 50 1.65 3.50 6.04
C VAL A 50 2.70 4.42 5.43
N ILE A 51 3.32 4.01 4.32
CA ILE A 51 4.35 4.80 3.63
C ILE A 51 3.77 6.14 3.18
N MET A 52 2.61 6.12 2.53
CA MET A 52 1.99 7.34 2.02
C MET A 52 1.59 8.32 3.10
N ARG A 53 1.04 7.84 4.22
CA ARG A 53 0.72 8.70 5.35
C ARG A 53 1.97 9.25 6.03
N MET A 54 3.04 8.48 6.10
CA MET A 54 4.32 8.96 6.63
C MET A 54 4.99 10.01 5.73
N MET A 55 4.82 9.90 4.40
CA MET A 55 5.42 10.83 3.43
C MET A 55 4.56 12.07 3.17
N THR A 56 3.25 11.90 3.04
CA THR A 56 2.32 12.93 2.53
C THR A 56 1.19 13.27 3.50
N GLY A 57 0.99 12.47 4.55
CA GLY A 57 -0.15 12.58 5.45
C GLY A 57 -1.47 12.02 4.92
N LYS A 58 -1.52 11.59 3.65
CA LYS A 58 -2.75 11.13 2.96
C LYS A 58 -2.79 9.62 2.76
N ARG A 59 -4.00 9.08 2.60
CA ARG A 59 -4.26 7.69 2.22
C ARG A 59 -4.62 7.63 0.74
N PHE A 60 -4.09 6.63 0.04
CA PHE A 60 -4.33 6.40 -1.39
C PHE A 60 -4.73 4.94 -1.70
N PHE A 61 -4.82 4.07 -0.69
CA PHE A 61 -5.36 2.71 -0.84
C PHE A 61 -6.62 2.53 0.01
N GLU A 62 -7.57 3.45 -0.15
CA GLU A 62 -8.94 3.27 0.37
C GLU A 62 -9.87 2.81 -0.77
N GLU A 63 -10.85 1.98 -0.41
CA GLU A 63 -11.81 1.35 -1.33
C GLU A 63 -13.00 2.28 -1.62
N HIS A 64 -13.24 3.24 -0.72
CA HIS A 64 -14.30 4.25 -0.82
C HIS A 64 -13.69 5.63 -0.62
N VAL A 65 -13.11 6.20 -1.69
CA VAL A 65 -12.72 7.61 -1.69
C VAL A 65 -13.93 8.41 -2.17
N GLU A 66 -14.26 9.50 -1.49
CA GLU A 66 -15.31 10.42 -1.94
C GLU A 66 -14.99 10.94 -3.35
N ASP A 67 -16.00 10.97 -4.23
CA ASP A 67 -15.84 11.41 -5.62
C ASP A 67 -15.16 12.78 -5.71
N GLY A 68 -14.10 12.86 -6.52
CA GLY A 68 -13.33 14.09 -6.71
C GLY A 68 -11.87 13.85 -7.08
N GLN A 69 -11.09 14.93 -7.17
CA GLN A 69 -9.67 14.88 -7.59
C GLN A 69 -8.81 13.96 -6.70
N ALA A 70 -9.16 13.81 -5.41
CA ALA A 70 -8.44 12.92 -4.51
C ALA A 70 -8.63 11.44 -4.86
N ALA A 71 -9.83 11.05 -5.33
CA ALA A 71 -10.12 9.70 -5.79
C ALA A 71 -9.37 9.36 -7.08
N GLU A 72 -9.29 10.34 -8.00
CA GLU A 72 -8.55 10.20 -9.27
C GLU A 72 -7.05 9.97 -9.01
N ILE A 73 -6.40 10.83 -8.21
CA ILE A 73 -4.98 10.69 -7.86
C ILE A 73 -4.71 9.36 -7.14
N SER A 74 -5.63 8.94 -6.27
CA SER A 74 -5.56 7.65 -5.57
C SER A 74 -5.60 6.47 -6.55
N SER A 75 -6.50 6.51 -7.53
CA SER A 75 -6.59 5.51 -8.58
C SER A 75 -5.34 5.45 -9.45
N GLU A 76 -4.85 6.61 -9.93
CA GLU A 76 -3.63 6.69 -10.73
C GLU A 76 -2.42 6.14 -9.97
N PHE A 77 -2.28 6.50 -8.69
CA PHE A 77 -1.17 6.00 -7.88
C PHE A 77 -1.23 4.48 -7.69
N ARG A 78 -2.42 3.93 -7.46
CA ARG A 78 -2.61 2.47 -7.34
C ARG A 78 -2.24 1.73 -8.62
N ASN A 79 -2.62 2.28 -9.77
CA ASN A 79 -2.28 1.72 -11.08
C ASN A 79 -0.76 1.76 -11.31
N LEU A 80 -0.13 2.91 -11.06
CA LEU A 80 1.32 3.05 -11.17
C LEU A 80 2.06 2.05 -10.28
N VAL A 81 1.64 1.88 -9.02
CA VAL A 81 2.29 0.90 -8.13
C VAL A 81 2.08 -0.54 -8.62
N ALA A 82 0.91 -0.86 -9.16
CA ALA A 82 0.66 -2.18 -9.74
C ALA A 82 1.59 -2.46 -10.91
N GLU A 83 1.74 -1.49 -11.83
CA GLU A 83 2.67 -1.59 -12.97
C GLU A 83 4.12 -1.75 -12.51
N ILE A 84 4.57 -0.94 -11.53
CA ILE A 84 5.93 -1.05 -10.98
C ILE A 84 6.15 -2.44 -10.38
N LEU A 85 5.19 -2.98 -9.62
CA LEU A 85 5.32 -4.30 -9.01
C LEU A 85 5.34 -5.42 -10.05
N GLU A 86 4.60 -5.27 -11.15
CA GLU A 86 4.59 -6.21 -12.27
C GLU A 86 5.94 -6.20 -13.01
N VAL A 87 6.45 -5.01 -13.36
CA VAL A 87 7.76 -4.86 -14.00
C VAL A 87 8.89 -5.35 -13.10
N SER A 88 8.84 -5.04 -11.80
CA SER A 88 9.87 -5.46 -10.83
C SER A 88 9.87 -6.96 -10.55
N ALA A 89 8.78 -7.67 -10.88
CA ALA A 89 8.70 -9.12 -10.73
C ALA A 89 9.28 -9.87 -11.94
N ALA A 90 9.54 -9.19 -13.05
CA ALA A 90 10.15 -9.78 -14.23
C ALA A 90 11.68 -9.78 -14.12
N ASP A 91 12.31 -10.89 -14.51
CA ASP A 91 13.76 -10.95 -14.65
C ASP A 91 14.21 -10.00 -15.76
N ASN A 92 15.11 -9.06 -15.45
CA ASN A 92 15.68 -8.16 -16.44
C ASN A 92 16.80 -8.90 -17.21
N PRO A 93 16.67 -9.15 -18.53
CA PRO A 93 17.68 -9.88 -19.29
C PRO A 93 19.05 -9.20 -19.29
N ALA A 94 19.10 -7.87 -19.17
CA ALA A 94 20.35 -7.12 -19.09
C ALA A 94 21.15 -7.39 -17.80
N ASP A 95 20.50 -7.92 -16.75
CA ASP A 95 21.19 -8.33 -15.51
C ASP A 95 22.00 -9.62 -15.70
N PHE A 96 21.68 -10.42 -16.72
CA PHE A 96 22.29 -11.73 -16.99
C PHE A 96 23.10 -11.78 -18.30
N LEU A 97 22.83 -10.85 -19.23
CA LEU A 97 23.46 -10.80 -20.55
C LEU A 97 24.22 -9.47 -20.70
N PRO A 98 25.54 -9.45 -20.48
CA PRO A 98 26.35 -8.22 -20.55
C PRO A 98 26.30 -7.50 -21.90
N ALA A 99 25.95 -8.21 -22.99
CA ALA A 99 25.76 -7.62 -24.30
C ALA A 99 24.50 -6.74 -24.42
N LEU A 100 23.60 -6.81 -23.44
CA LEU A 100 22.36 -6.03 -23.36
C LEU A 100 22.44 -4.86 -22.36
N GLN A 101 23.58 -4.67 -21.67
CA GLN A 101 23.82 -3.49 -20.83
C GLN A 101 24.06 -2.22 -21.66
#